data_AF-A0AAW9EBS7-F1
#
_entry.id   AF-A0AAW9EBS7-F1
#
_cell.length_a   1.000
_cell.length_b   1.000
_cell.length_c   1.000
_cell.angle_alpha   90.00
_cell.angle_beta   90.00
_cell.angle_gamma   90.00
#
_symmetry.space_group_name_H-M   'P 1'
#
loop_
_entity.id
_entity.type
_entity.pdbx_description
1 polymer ?
#
loop_
_entity_poly.entity_id
_entity_poly.type
_entity_poly.pdbx_seq_one_letter_code
_entity_poly.pdbx_strand_id
1 'polypeptide(L)'
;VMAVRQTGCAMLCASSVQEAQDFALISQMATLKSRVPFIHFFDGFRTSHEINKIVPLADDTILSLMPQAEIDAHRARALNPEHPVIRGTS
;
A
#
# COMPACT_ATOMS: atom_id res chain seq x y z
N VAL A 1 5.45 -10.28 11.32
CA VAL A 1 6.20 -9.24 10.58
C VAL A 1 7.65 -9.66 10.32
N MET A 2 8.49 -9.89 11.34
CA MET A 2 9.93 -10.14 11.12
C MET A 2 10.30 -11.42 10.35
N ALA A 3 9.38 -12.39 10.28
CA ALA A 3 9.55 -13.62 9.51
C ALA A 3 9.60 -13.40 7.98
N VAL A 4 9.09 -12.26 7.49
CA VAL A 4 9.01 -11.96 6.04
C VAL A 4 9.93 -10.80 5.63
N ARG A 5 10.86 -10.36 6.48
CA ARG A 5 11.72 -9.19 6.18
C ARG A 5 12.61 -9.35 4.95
N GLN A 6 12.90 -10.60 4.58
CA GLN A 6 13.76 -10.97 3.46
C GLN A 6 13.03 -11.11 2.12
N THR A 7 11.69 -10.95 2.07
CA THR A 7 10.91 -11.20 0.84
C THR A 7 11.10 -10.11 -0.23
N GLY A 8 11.75 -9.00 0.10
CA GLY A 8 11.87 -7.84 -0.78
C GLY A 8 10.67 -6.88 -0.73
N CYS A 9 9.69 -7.11 0.15
CA CYS A 9 8.63 -6.13 0.41
C CYS A 9 9.18 -4.96 1.25
N ALA A 10 8.76 -3.74 0.91
CA ALA A 10 8.92 -2.60 1.81
C ALA A 10 8.04 -2.79 3.05
N MET A 11 8.51 -2.40 4.23
CA MET A 11 7.80 -2.62 5.49
C MET A 11 7.61 -1.28 6.20
N LEU A 12 6.35 -0.91 6.46
CA LEU A 12 5.98 0.36 7.08
C LEU A 12 5.17 0.10 8.35
N CYS A 13 5.69 0.53 9.50
CA CYS A 13 5.09 0.32 10.81
C CYS A 13 4.37 1.58 11.28
N ALA A 14 3.11 1.46 11.71
CA ALA A 14 2.38 2.51 12.41
C ALA A 14 2.40 2.26 13.92
N SER A 15 2.61 3.32 14.70
CA SER A 15 2.72 3.29 16.16
C SER A 15 1.49 3.83 16.90
N SER A 16 0.49 4.34 16.17
CA SER A 16 -0.77 4.85 16.71
C SER A 16 -1.95 4.61 15.76
N VAL A 17 -3.17 4.80 16.25
CA VAL A 17 -4.40 4.67 15.44
C VAL A 17 -4.44 5.70 14.29
N GLN A 18 -3.97 6.93 14.53
CA GLN A 18 -3.87 7.95 13.49
C GLN A 18 -2.86 7.55 12.42
N GLU A 19 -1.65 7.14 12.85
CA GLU A 19 -0.62 6.68 11.90
C GLU A 19 -1.08 5.46 11.11
N ALA A 20 -1.88 4.57 11.70
CA ALA A 20 -2.39 3.40 10.97
C ALA A 20 -3.26 3.80 9.76
N GLN A 21 -4.06 4.87 9.86
CA GLN A 21 -4.79 5.44 8.73
C GLN A 21 -3.83 6.10 7.73
N ASP A 22 -2.97 6.99 8.22
CA ASP A 22 -2.15 7.84 7.37
C ASP A 22 -1.11 7.01 6.59
N PHE A 23 -0.47 6.05 7.27
CA PHE A 23 0.53 5.18 6.67
C PHE A 23 -0.08 4.13 5.74
N ALA A 24 -1.34 3.76 5.93
CA ALA A 24 -2.06 2.95 4.95
C ALA A 24 -2.14 3.69 3.60
N LEU A 25 -2.56 4.96 3.60
CA LEU A 25 -2.59 5.78 2.38
C LEU A 25 -1.19 5.96 1.77
N ILE A 26 -0.19 6.31 2.60
CA ILE A 26 1.19 6.47 2.14
C ILE A 26 1.70 5.19 1.50
N SER A 27 1.46 4.02 2.11
CA SER A 27 1.91 2.73 1.57
C SER A 27 1.26 2.42 0.21
N GLN A 28 -0.01 2.77 0.03
CA GLN A 28 -0.74 2.57 -1.23
C GLN A 28 -0.23 3.48 -2.35
N MET A 29 0.07 4.74 -2.04
CA MET A 29 0.68 5.64 -3.02
C MET A 29 2.12 5.22 -3.35
N ALA A 30 2.89 4.86 -2.33
CA ALA A 30 4.29 4.49 -2.48
C ALA A 30 4.46 3.20 -3.29
N THR A 31 3.60 2.18 -3.11
CA THR A 31 3.66 0.94 -3.90
C THR A 31 3.39 1.20 -5.39
N LEU A 32 2.45 2.07 -5.73
CA LEU A 32 2.16 2.43 -7.13
C LEU A 32 3.31 3.19 -7.77
N LYS A 33 3.90 4.15 -7.05
CA LYS A 33 5.03 4.96 -7.54
C LYS A 33 6.32 4.16 -7.69
N SER A 34 6.68 3.40 -6.66
CA SER A 34 7.95 2.65 -6.62
C SER A 34 7.90 1.32 -7.35
N ARG A 35 6.69 0.75 -7.54
CA ARG A 35 6.48 -0.63 -8.02
C ARG A 35 7.08 -1.70 -7.10
N VAL A 36 7.30 -1.36 -5.83
CA VAL A 36 7.72 -2.29 -4.77
C VAL A 36 6.51 -2.62 -3.91
N PRO A 37 6.21 -3.90 -3.61
CA PRO A 37 5.09 -4.24 -2.72
C PRO A 37 5.35 -3.80 -1.28
N PHE A 38 4.30 -3.33 -0.59
CA PHE A 38 4.37 -2.87 0.79
C PHE A 38 3.65 -3.82 1.75
N ILE A 39 4.22 -3.99 2.94
CA ILE A 39 3.58 -4.55 4.13
C ILE A 39 3.43 -3.40 5.12
N HIS A 40 2.26 -2.79 5.15
CA HIS A 40 1.87 -1.86 6.20
C HIS A 40 1.33 -2.66 7.40
N PHE A 41 1.86 -2.40 8.59
CA PHE A 41 1.48 -3.13 9.80
C PHE A 41 1.50 -2.23 11.04
N PHE A 42 0.85 -2.70 12.10
CA PHE A 42 0.78 -2.07 13.41
C PHE A 42 0.61 -3.17 14.47
N ASP A 43 0.77 -2.83 15.74
CA ASP A 43 0.68 -3.80 16.84
C ASP A 43 -0.76 -4.33 16.99
N GLY A 44 -0.88 -5.66 16.96
CA GLY A 44 -2.15 -6.35 17.20
C GLY A 44 -2.67 -6.08 18.60
N PHE A 45 -3.97 -5.82 18.73
CA PHE A 45 -4.69 -5.38 19.93
C PHE A 45 -4.27 -4.01 20.47
N ARG A 46 -2.96 -3.76 20.64
CA ARG A 46 -2.46 -2.50 21.19
C ARG A 46 -2.76 -1.30 20.31
N THR A 47 -2.80 -1.46 18.99
CA THR A 47 -3.21 -0.39 18.07
C THR A 47 -4.49 -0.79 17.32
N SER A 48 -4.62 -2.06 16.91
CA SER A 48 -5.74 -2.49 16.08
C SER A 48 -7.12 -2.45 16.77
N HIS A 49 -7.15 -2.47 18.10
CA HIS A 49 -8.38 -2.39 18.93
C HIS A 49 -8.37 -1.20 19.89
N GLU A 50 -7.39 -0.31 19.76
CA GLU A 50 -7.37 0.93 20.52
C GLU A 50 -8.40 1.89 19.93
N ILE A 51 -9.25 2.46 20.79
CA ILE A 51 -10.18 3.52 20.40
C ILE A 51 -9.51 4.84 20.69
N ASN A 52 -9.25 5.61 19.64
CA ASN A 52 -8.67 6.94 19.73
C ASN A 52 -9.42 7.91 18.83
N LYS A 53 -9.46 9.20 19.20
CA LYS A 53 -10.06 10.23 18.35
C LYS A 53 -9.03 10.62 17.30
N ILE A 54 -9.32 10.27 16.05
CA ILE A 54 -8.46 10.59 14.90
C ILE A 54 -9.06 11.72 14.06
N VAL A 55 -8.23 12.32 13.21
CA VAL A 55 -8.65 13.16 12.10
C VAL A 55 -8.83 12.25 10.89
N PRO A 56 -10.08 11.96 10.47
CA PRO A 56 -10.32 11.10 9.33
C PRO A 56 -9.90 11.81 8.04
N LEU A 57 -9.33 11.03 7.12
CA LEU A 57 -9.11 11.50 5.75
C LEU A 57 -10.44 11.49 5.00
N ALA A 58 -10.77 12.60 4.35
CA ALA A 58 -11.93 12.67 3.48
C ALA A 58 -11.63 11.96 2.14
N ASP A 59 -12.67 11.36 1.55
CA ASP A 59 -12.53 10.57 0.32
C ASP A 59 -11.99 11.41 -0.86
N ASP A 60 -12.39 12.68 -0.95
CA ASP A 60 -11.90 13.62 -1.96
C ASP A 60 -10.38 13.86 -1.84
N THR A 61 -9.87 13.94 -0.62
CA THR A 61 -8.46 14.08 -0.31
C THR A 61 -7.71 12.82 -0.73
N ILE A 62 -8.24 11.63 -0.39
CA ILE A 62 -7.65 10.34 -0.80
C ILE A 62 -7.58 10.26 -2.33
N LEU A 63 -8.68 10.56 -3.02
CA LEU A 63 -8.76 10.52 -4.48
C LEU A 63 -7.80 11.52 -5.13
N SER A 64 -7.66 12.73 -4.58
CA SER A 64 -6.74 13.75 -5.10
C SER A 64 -5.28 13.34 -5.03
N LEU A 65 -4.93 12.46 -4.10
CA LEU A 65 -3.58 11.97 -3.88
C LEU A 65 -3.25 10.71 -4.70
N MET A 66 -4.24 10.09 -5.35
CA MET A 66 -4.02 8.88 -6.13
C MET A 66 -3.17 9.13 -7.38
N PRO A 67 -2.06 8.39 -7.57
CA PRO A 67 -1.16 8.60 -8.69
C PRO A 67 -1.72 7.96 -9.98
N GLN A 68 -2.60 8.70 -10.67
CA GLN A 68 -3.39 8.19 -11.79
C GLN A 68 -2.52 7.61 -12.92
N ALA A 69 -1.42 8.28 -13.28
CA ALA A 69 -0.52 7.80 -14.34
C ALA A 69 0.12 6.44 -13.99
N GLU A 70 0.49 6.24 -12.72
CA GLU A 70 1.07 4.99 -12.22
C GLU A 70 0.03 3.86 -12.12
N ILE A 71 -1.23 4.20 -11.81
CA ILE A 71 -2.37 3.27 -11.87
C ILE A 71 -2.60 2.80 -13.30
N ASP A 72 -2.65 3.71 -14.26
CA ASP A 72 -2.87 3.38 -15.67
C ASP A 72 -1.71 2.57 -16.23
N ALA A 73 -0.48 2.93 -15.86
CA ALA A 73 0.70 2.12 -16.21
C ALA A 73 0.64 0.72 -15.58
N HIS A 74 0.17 0.58 -14.34
CA HIS A 74 -0.03 -0.73 -13.69
C HIS A 74 -1.04 -1.58 -14.46
N ARG A 75 -2.18 -1.00 -14.84
CA ARG A 75 -3.21 -1.67 -15.66
C ARG A 75 -2.69 -2.07 -17.03
N ALA A 76 -1.91 -1.21 -17.69
CA ALA A 76 -1.29 -1.51 -18.99
C ALA A 76 -0.32 -2.69 -18.94
N ARG A 77 0.20 -3.04 -17.75
CA ARG A 77 1.04 -4.23 -17.53
C ARG A 77 0.23 -5.45 -17.08
N ALA A 78 -1.09 -5.43 -17.04
CA ALA A 78 -1.86 -6.62 -16.71
C ALA A 78 -1.69 -7.70 -17.79
N LEU A 79 -1.87 -8.97 -17.40
CA LEU A 79 -1.98 -10.05 -18.39
C LEU A 79 -3.32 -9.89 -19.12
N ASN A 80 -3.27 -9.77 -20.44
CA ASN A 80 -4.44 -9.62 -21.30
C ASN A 80 -4.20 -10.40 -22.61
N PRO A 81 -5.14 -11.25 -23.05
CA PRO A 81 -5.04 -11.95 -24.33
C PRO A 81 -4.83 -11.04 -25.56
N GLU A 82 -5.37 -9.82 -25.52
CA GLU A 82 -5.24 -8.85 -26.62
C GLU A 82 -3.82 -8.25 -26.72
N HIS A 83 -3.05 -8.31 -25.64
CA HIS A 83 -1.66 -7.85 -25.60
C HIS A 83 -0.81 -8.76 -24.67
N PRO A 84 -0.54 -10.01 -25.10
CA PRO A 84 0.03 -11.04 -24.24
C PRO A 84 1.51 -10.81 -23.95
N VAL A 85 1.94 -11.16 -22.74
CA VAL A 85 3.34 -11.11 -22.30
C VAL A 85 3.69 -12.35 -21.47
N ILE A 86 4.92 -12.83 -21.55
CA ILE A 86 5.43 -13.93 -20.71
C ILE A 86 6.12 -13.34 -19.48
N ARG A 87 5.91 -13.96 -18.30
CA ARG A 87 6.55 -13.59 -17.02
C ARG A 87 6.92 -14.84 -16.24
N GLY A 88 7.98 -14.75 -15.41
CA GLY A 88 8.37 -15.83 -14.50
C GLY A 88 9.04 -17.03 -15.18
N THR A 89 9.76 -16.80 -16.28
CA THR A 89 10.57 -17.84 -16.92
C THR A 89 11.79 -18.18 -16.06
N SER A 90 12.23 -19.44 -16.12
CA SER A 90 13.48 -19.92 -15.52
C SER A 90 14.67 -19.68 -16.44
#